data_AF-A0A5A9F4X9-F1
#
_entry.id   AF-A0A5A9F4X9-F1
#
_cell.length_a   1.000
_cell.length_b   1.000
_cell.length_c   1.000
_cell.angle_alpha   90.00
_cell.angle_beta   90.00
_cell.angle_gamma   90.00
#
_symmetry.space_group_name_H-M   'P 1'
#
loop_
_entity.id
_entity.type
_entity.pdbx_description
1 polymer ?
#
loop_
_entity_poly.entity_id
_entity_poly.type
_entity_poly.pdbx_seq_one_letter_code
_entity_poly.pdbx_strand_id
1 'polypeptide(L)' 'MSKDMTRARRRHERARMVVKARRILPWADVPQKVADNLAVCSCWMCGNPRRYGIEPTIQERRQAIRDLDWDQ' A
#
# COMPACT_ATOMS: atom_id res chain seq x y z
N MET A 1 16.27 9.30 -24.34
CA MET A 1 14.95 8.62 -24.23
C MET A 1 13.87 9.60 -24.70
N SER A 2 13.20 9.32 -25.83
CA SER A 2 12.19 10.22 -26.42
C SER A 2 11.05 10.55 -25.44
N LYS A 3 10.68 11.83 -25.36
CA LYS A 3 9.72 12.39 -24.40
C LYS A 3 8.33 11.75 -24.51
N ASP A 4 7.93 11.29 -25.70
CA ASP A 4 6.61 10.65 -25.92
C ASP A 4 6.52 9.21 -25.42
N MET A 5 7.63 8.46 -25.45
CA MET A 5 7.69 7.11 -24.86
C MET A 5 7.37 7.13 -23.36
N THR A 6 7.49 8.28 -22.70
CA THR A 6 7.15 8.41 -21.28
C THR A 6 5.65 8.57 -21.03
N ARG A 7 4.86 9.23 -21.90
CA ARG A 7 3.43 9.48 -21.63
C ARG A 7 2.57 8.24 -21.91
N ALA A 8 2.77 7.59 -23.05
CA ALA A 8 2.04 6.38 -23.40
C ALA A 8 2.32 5.25 -22.39
N ARG A 9 3.60 5.07 -22.02
CA ARG A 9 4.01 4.10 -20.99
C ARG A 9 3.36 4.38 -19.64
N ARG A 10 3.39 5.62 -19.15
CA ARG A 10 2.73 5.99 -17.88
C ARG A 10 1.24 5.69 -17.87
N ARG A 11 0.54 5.94 -18.99
CA ARG A 11 -0.89 5.60 -19.12
C ARG A 11 -1.13 4.09 -19.05
N HIS A 12 -0.31 3.32 -19.77
CA HIS A 12 -0.40 1.87 -19.76
C HIS A 12 -0.10 1.30 -18.36
N GLU A 13 0.95 1.77 -17.70
CA GLU A 13 1.30 1.41 -16.32
C GLU A 13 0.17 1.71 -15.34
N ARG A 14 -0.39 2.92 -15.39
CA ARG A 14 -1.52 3.30 -14.56
C ARG A 14 -2.75 2.41 -14.81
N ALA A 15 -3.06 2.09 -16.06
CA ALA A 15 -4.18 1.19 -16.39
C ALA A 15 -3.98 -0.20 -15.76
N ARG A 16 -2.77 -0.77 -15.82
CA ARG A 16 -2.45 -2.03 -15.14
C ARG A 16 -2.67 -1.94 -13.62
N MET A 17 -2.26 -0.85 -12.99
CA MET A 17 -2.45 -0.65 -11.55
C MET A 17 -3.91 -0.49 -11.15
N VAL A 18 -4.74 0.19 -11.96
CA VAL A 18 -6.20 0.27 -11.74
C VAL A 18 -6.87 -1.11 -11.82
N VAL A 19 -6.45 -1.95 -12.78
CA VAL A 19 -6.95 -3.34 -12.88
C VAL A 19 -6.53 -4.15 -11.66
N LYS A 20 -5.28 -4.00 -11.20
CA LYS A 20 -4.81 -4.62 -9.96
C LYS A 20 -5.65 -4.19 -8.77
N ALA A 21 -5.87 -2.88 -8.59
CA ALA A 21 -6.67 -2.31 -7.51
C ALA A 21 -8.05 -2.96 -7.39
N ARG A 22 -8.77 -3.10 -8.51
CA ARG A 22 -10.08 -3.77 -8.57
C ARG A 22 -10.05 -5.21 -8.06
N ARG A 23 -8.96 -5.93 -8.34
CA ARG A 23 -8.81 -7.34 -7.93
C ARG A 23 -8.48 -7.47 -6.44
N ILE A 24 -7.59 -6.62 -5.91
CA ILE A 24 -7.10 -6.75 -4.53
C ILE A 24 -7.93 -5.98 -3.49
N LEU A 25 -8.63 -4.92 -3.90
CA LEU A 25 -9.48 -4.08 -3.07
C LEU A 25 -10.89 -4.00 -3.69
N PRO A 26 -11.65 -5.12 -3.75
CA PRO A 26 -12.98 -5.14 -4.39
C PRO A 26 -14.00 -4.22 -3.71
N TRP A 27 -13.76 -3.85 -2.44
CA TRP A 27 -14.57 -2.90 -1.66
C TRP A 27 -14.22 -1.43 -1.91
N ALA A 28 -13.20 -1.12 -2.71
CA ALA A 28 -12.85 0.26 -3.02
C ALA A 28 -13.75 0.78 -4.16
N ASP A 29 -14.71 1.65 -3.83
CA ASP A 29 -15.66 2.24 -4.80
C ASP A 29 -14.99 2.92 -6.00
N VAL A 30 -13.80 3.51 -5.78
CA VAL A 30 -13.03 4.20 -6.82
C VAL A 30 -11.60 3.64 -6.90
N PRO A 31 -11.38 2.55 -7.64
CA PRO A 31 -10.08 1.90 -7.79
C PRO A 31 -8.97 2.84 -8.30
N GLN A 32 -9.34 3.86 -9.06
CA GLN A 32 -8.42 4.86 -9.61
C GLN A 32 -7.77 5.74 -8.53
N LYS A 33 -8.42 5.91 -7.36
CA LYS A 33 -7.87 6.70 -6.24
C LYS A 33 -6.84 5.92 -5.43
N VAL A 34 -6.96 4.59 -5.42
CA VAL A 34 -6.09 3.70 -4.63
C VAL A 34 -5.01 3.03 -5.48
N ALA A 35 -5.11 3.10 -6.82
CA ALA A 35 -4.19 2.45 -7.76
C ALA A 35 -2.71 2.83 -7.56
N ASP A 36 -2.42 4.06 -7.14
CA ASP A 36 -1.05 4.54 -6.91
C ASP A 36 -0.53 4.14 -5.51
N ASN A 37 -1.41 3.71 -4.60
CA ASN A 37 -1.11 3.36 -3.21
C ASN A 37 -1.41 1.89 -2.89
N LEU A 38 -1.28 0.99 -3.88
CA LEU A 38 -1.50 -0.46 -3.69
C LEU A 38 -0.33 -1.17 -2.97
N ALA A 39 0.75 -0.45 -2.70
CA ALA A 39 1.85 -0.97 -1.92
C ALA A 39 1.41 -1.05 -0.45
N VAL A 40 0.83 -2.19 -0.07
CA VAL A 40 0.86 -2.62 1.33
C VAL A 40 2.33 -2.84 1.70
N CYS A 41 2.75 -2.43 2.90
CA CYS A 41 4.14 -2.52 3.33
C CYS A 41 4.75 -3.90 2.97
N SER A 42 5.63 -3.89 1.97
CA SER A 42 6.35 -5.07 1.46
C SER A 42 7.85 -4.83 1.38
N CYS A 43 8.32 -3.71 1.94
CA CYS A 43 9.73 -3.36 1.88
C CYS A 43 10.53 -4.34 2.74
N TRP A 44 11.56 -4.93 2.14
CA TRP A 44 12.48 -5.86 2.79
C TRP A 44 13.25 -5.20 3.95
N MET A 45 13.49 -3.88 3.90
CA MET A 45 14.01 -3.07 5.00
C MET A 45 12.93 -2.54 5.96
N CYS A 46 11.68 -2.44 5.52
CA CYS A 46 10.57 -2.07 6.42
C CYS A 46 10.09 -3.27 7.23
N GLY A 47 10.43 -4.49 6.78
CA GLY A 47 10.36 -5.72 7.55
C GLY A 47 8.97 -5.92 8.13
N ASN A 48 7.93 -6.06 7.29
CA ASN A 48 6.57 -6.32 7.77
C ASN A 48 6.61 -7.52 8.74
N PRO A 49 6.57 -7.30 10.07
CA PRO A 49 6.96 -8.34 11.00
C PRO A 49 5.92 -9.46 11.04
N ARG A 50 4.67 -9.17 10.63
CA ARG A 50 3.62 -10.17 10.46
C ARG A 50 3.93 -11.20 9.38
N ARG A 51 4.70 -10.84 8.36
CA ARG A 51 5.00 -11.74 7.24
C ARG A 51 6.09 -12.77 7.57
N TYR A 52 7.01 -12.44 8.48
CA TYR A 52 8.20 -13.25 8.74
C TYR A 52 8.33 -13.74 10.19
N GLY A 53 7.74 -13.05 11.17
CA GLY A 53 7.88 -13.38 12.60
C GLY A 53 6.59 -13.33 13.41
N ILE A 54 5.42 -13.05 12.80
CA ILE A 54 4.13 -12.88 13.51
C ILE A 54 4.26 -11.82 14.63
N GLU A 55 5.12 -10.83 14.42
CA GLU A 55 5.31 -9.74 15.37
C GLU A 55 4.41 -8.54 15.03
N PRO A 56 4.02 -7.71 16.01
CA PRO A 56 3.29 -6.47 15.76
C PRO A 56 4.14 -5.47 14.96
N THR A 57 3.52 -4.79 13.99
CA THR A 57 4.15 -3.72 13.21
C THR A 57 4.50 -2.51 14.10
N ILE A 58 5.40 -1.63 13.64
CA ILE A 58 5.72 -0.38 14.34
C ILE A 58 4.46 0.47 14.58
N GLN A 59 3.51 0.47 13.63
CA GLN A 59 2.23 1.17 13.80
C GLN A 59 1.37 0.54 14.90
N GLU A 60 1.31 -0.79 14.99
CA GLU A 60 0.58 -1.50 16.05
C GLU A 60 1.20 -1.24 17.42
N ARG A 61 2.53 -1.25 17.52
CA ARG A 61 3.24 -0.92 18.76
C ARG A 61 2.94 0.52 19.20
N ARG A 62 2.94 1.47 18.26
CA ARG A 62 2.56 2.87 18.53
C ARG A 62 1.10 3.02 18.94
N GLN A 63 0.20 2.26 18.31
CA GLN A 63 -1.22 2.27 18.68
C GLN A 63 -1.42 1.69 20.08
N ALA A 64 -0.78 0.58 20.43
CA ALA A 64 -0.88 -0.01 21.76
C ALA A 64 -0.40 0.93 22.88
N ILE A 65 0.68 1.68 22.66
CA ILE A 65 1.14 2.72 23.60
C ILE A 65 0.07 3.80 23.76
N ARG A 66 -0.51 4.26 22.65
CA ARG A 66 -1.57 5.27 22.68
C ARG A 66 -2.80 4.76 23.43
N ASP A 67 -3.19 3.50 23.23
CA ASP A 67 -4.35 2.90 23.90
C ASP A 67 -4.11 2.77 25.42
N LEU A 68 -2.89 2.42 25.85
CA LEU A 68 -2.48 2.40 27.26
C LEU A 68 -2.54 3.77 27.95
N ASP A 69 -2.29 4.85 27.22
CA ASP A 69 -2.36 6.23 27.74
C ASP A 69 -3.81 6.73 27.87
N TRP A 70 -4.78 6.12 27.18
CA TRP A 70 -6.20 6.50 27.21
C TRP A 70 -7.00 5.82 28.33
N ASP A 71 -6.48 4.73 28.89
CA ASP A 71 -7.09 3.96 29.99
C ASP A 71 -6.56 4.37 31.39
N GLN A 72 -5.74 5.42 31.49
CA GLN A 72 -5.22 6.00 32.75
C GLN A 72 -5.99 7.21 33.26
#